data_AF-A0A2V9F0A3-F1
#
_entry.id   AF-A0A2V9F0A3-F1
#
_cell.length_a   1.000
_cell.length_b   1.000
_cell.length_c   1.000
_cell.angle_alpha   90.00
_cell.angle_beta   90.00
_cell.angle_gamma   90.00
#
_symmetry.space_group_name_H-M   'P 1'
#
loop_
_entity.id
_entity.type
_entity.pdbx_description
1 polymer ?
#
loop_
_entity_poly.entity_id
_entity_poly.type
_entity_poly.pdbx_seq_one_letter_code
_entity_poly.pdbx_strand_id
1 'polypeptide(L)'
;MRSPSCTLVRWRTRSYQLLFVGTAGTLLARIVMHRNSSVVGYTFLGLLYTGLIGLLLVSDIRSSLLGRSFSARWLRYMGRISYGIYLLHYPLFIFWARFINSGKLFPSNPVARNLLAFGGQILIATVAGSISWYFFEEPILRLKERFPSGSAMHSRTEAEESKPWNRAVVTDSRA
;
A
#
# COMPACT_ATOMS: atom_id res chain seq x y z
N MET A 1 -6.06 -34.76 -7.77
CA MET A 1 -6.71 -33.43 -7.66
C MET A 1 -6.79 -33.06 -6.18
N ARG A 2 -5.96 -32.13 -5.69
CA ARG A 2 -5.95 -31.72 -4.27
C ARG A 2 -7.11 -30.76 -4.03
N SER A 3 -7.97 -31.01 -3.04
CA SER A 3 -9.09 -30.12 -2.76
C SER A 3 -8.60 -28.71 -2.40
N PRO A 4 -9.27 -27.65 -2.88
CA PRO A 4 -8.90 -26.26 -2.60
C PRO A 4 -8.92 -25.92 -1.09
N SER A 5 -9.67 -26.69 -0.30
CA SER A 5 -9.74 -26.54 1.15
C SER A 5 -8.47 -26.99 1.88
N CYS A 6 -7.76 -28.02 1.39
CA CYS A 6 -6.53 -28.50 2.03
C CYS A 6 -5.34 -27.55 1.82
N THR A 7 -5.29 -26.84 0.70
CA THR A 7 -4.22 -25.88 0.41
C THR A 7 -4.39 -24.61 1.25
N LEU A 8 -5.62 -24.10 1.40
CA LEU A 8 -5.93 -22.91 2.21
C LEU A 8 -5.52 -23.07 3.68
N VAL A 9 -5.78 -24.23 4.28
CA VAL A 9 -5.38 -24.50 5.68
C VAL A 9 -3.86 -24.48 5.83
N ARG A 10 -3.11 -25.06 4.88
CA ARG A 10 -1.64 -25.04 4.90
C ARG A 10 -1.07 -23.63 4.74
N TRP A 11 -1.65 -22.83 3.86
CA TRP A 11 -1.26 -21.42 3.68
C TRP A 11 -1.56 -20.60 4.94
N ARG A 12 -2.69 -20.83 5.59
CA ARG A 12 -3.04 -20.18 6.87
C ARG A 12 -2.01 -20.48 7.95
N THR A 13 -1.63 -21.74 8.13
CA THR A 13 -0.62 -22.13 9.14
C THR A 13 0.74 -21.49 8.86
N ARG A 14 1.17 -21.43 7.58
CA ARG A 14 2.42 -20.76 7.19
C ARG A 14 2.40 -19.26 7.47
N SER A 15 1.28 -18.58 7.24
CA SER A 15 1.12 -17.16 7.57
C SER A 15 1.25 -16.89 9.07
N TYR A 16 0.66 -17.73 9.92
CA TYR A 16 0.82 -17.63 11.38
C TYR A 16 2.27 -17.87 11.82
N GLN A 17 2.96 -18.85 11.22
CA GLN A 17 4.37 -19.12 11.50
C GLN A 17 5.24 -17.91 11.17
N LEU A 18 5.04 -17.29 10.00
CA LEU A 18 5.78 -16.09 9.59
C LEU A 18 5.49 -14.89 10.52
N LEU A 19 4.22 -14.71 10.90
CA LEU A 19 3.83 -13.64 11.81
C LEU A 19 4.48 -13.83 13.18
N PHE A 20 4.46 -15.04 13.72
CA PHE A 20 5.07 -15.36 15.01
C PHE A 20 6.59 -15.19 15.00
N VAL A 21 7.26 -15.65 13.94
CA VAL A 21 8.72 -15.48 13.78
C VAL A 21 9.07 -13.99 13.63
N GLY A 22 8.27 -13.22 12.88
CA GLY A 22 8.44 -11.78 12.74
C GLY A 22 8.25 -11.02 14.06
N THR A 23 7.19 -11.30 14.82
CA THR A 23 6.93 -10.64 16.12
C THR A 23 7.98 -11.03 17.17
N ALA A 24 8.31 -12.31 17.28
CA ALA A 24 9.35 -12.76 18.21
C ALA A 24 10.72 -12.18 17.83
N GLY A 25 11.07 -12.16 16.54
CA GLY A 25 12.33 -11.60 16.05
C GLY A 25 12.45 -10.09 16.26
N THR A 26 11.36 -9.34 16.03
CA THR A 26 11.35 -7.87 16.30
C THR A 26 11.47 -7.54 17.78
N LEU A 27 10.76 -8.27 18.65
CA LEU A 27 10.86 -8.09 20.10
C LEU A 27 12.25 -8.48 20.62
N LEU A 28 12.80 -9.61 20.17
CA LEU A 28 14.13 -10.06 20.54
C LEU A 28 15.21 -9.09 20.06
N ALA A 29 15.13 -8.62 18.81
CA ALA A 29 16.05 -7.62 18.28
C ALA A 29 15.99 -6.31 19.09
N ARG A 30 14.80 -5.89 19.53
CA ARG A 30 14.64 -4.70 20.38
C ARG A 30 15.21 -4.89 21.79
N ILE A 31 15.11 -6.08 22.38
CA ILE A 31 15.59 -6.37 23.74
C ILE A 31 17.10 -6.63 23.77
N VAL A 32 17.61 -7.42 22.82
CA VAL A 32 19.01 -7.89 22.80
C VAL A 32 19.94 -6.89 22.12
N MET A 33 19.50 -6.24 21.04
CA MET A 33 20.34 -5.30 20.30
C MET A 33 20.09 -3.87 20.75
N HIS A 34 20.60 -3.54 21.94
CA HIS A 34 20.71 -2.16 22.40
C HIS A 34 21.67 -1.33 21.49
N ARG A 35 22.58 -1.98 20.73
CA ARG A 35 23.35 -1.35 19.65
C ARG A 35 22.70 -1.58 18.29
N ASN A 36 22.23 -0.47 17.74
CA ASN A 36 21.51 -0.23 16.51
C ASN A 36 22.06 -0.95 15.26
N SER A 37 21.68 -2.21 15.04
CA SER A 37 21.84 -2.89 13.75
C SER A 37 20.52 -2.77 12.98
N SER A 38 20.27 -1.61 12.38
CA SER A 38 18.96 -1.28 11.77
C SER A 38 18.50 -2.32 10.74
N VAL A 39 19.44 -2.97 10.05
CA VAL A 39 19.18 -4.03 9.06
C VAL A 39 18.40 -5.20 9.66
N VAL A 40 18.81 -5.69 10.83
CA VAL A 40 18.20 -6.86 11.49
C VAL A 40 16.75 -6.54 11.89
N GLY A 41 16.53 -5.32 12.41
CA GLY A 41 15.19 -4.85 12.76
C GLY A 41 14.25 -4.81 11.56
N TYR A 42 14.70 -4.28 10.42
CA TYR A 42 13.89 -4.18 9.20
C TYR A 42 13.57 -5.56 8.60
N THR A 43 14.48 -6.53 8.66
CA THR A 43 14.21 -7.88 8.16
C THR A 43 13.11 -8.57 8.94
N PHE A 44 13.14 -8.51 10.28
CA PHE A 44 12.08 -9.11 11.10
C PHE A 44 10.75 -8.37 10.97
N LEU A 45 10.80 -7.04 10.80
CA LEU A 45 9.60 -6.25 10.46
C LEU A 45 8.98 -6.73 9.14
N GLY A 46 9.82 -6.96 8.12
CA GLY A 46 9.40 -7.49 6.83
C GLY A 46 8.68 -8.83 6.98
N LEU A 47 9.27 -9.78 7.72
CA LEU A 47 8.67 -11.09 7.98
C LEU A 47 7.30 -10.97 8.69
N LEU A 48 7.19 -10.07 9.66
CA LEU A 48 5.95 -9.79 10.36
C LEU A 48 4.87 -9.31 9.38
N TYR A 49 5.18 -8.30 8.55
CA TYR A 49 4.21 -7.76 7.59
C TYR A 49 3.87 -8.76 6.49
N THR A 50 4.81 -9.58 6.03
CA THR A 50 4.55 -10.67 5.08
C THR A 50 3.58 -11.70 5.67
N GLY A 51 3.79 -12.12 6.92
CA GLY A 51 2.86 -13.02 7.61
C GLY A 51 1.47 -12.41 7.79
N LEU A 52 1.40 -11.11 8.12
CA LEU A 52 0.15 -10.38 8.26
C LEU A 52 -0.62 -10.28 6.94
N ILE A 53 0.05 -9.93 5.84
CA ILE A 53 -0.56 -9.86 4.50
C ILE A 53 -1.03 -11.25 4.06
N GLY A 54 -0.19 -12.27 4.23
CA GLY A 54 -0.56 -13.66 3.91
C GLY A 54 -1.77 -14.14 4.71
N LEU A 55 -1.93 -13.69 5.96
CA LEU A 55 -3.10 -14.00 6.78
C LEU A 55 -4.34 -13.25 6.31
N LEU A 56 -4.20 -11.97 5.92
CA LEU A 56 -5.30 -11.17 5.36
C LEU A 56 -5.80 -11.74 4.03
N LEU A 57 -4.92 -12.24 3.18
CA LEU A 57 -5.27 -12.84 1.88
C LEU A 57 -6.02 -14.17 2.01
N VAL A 58 -5.70 -14.96 3.04
CA VAL A 58 -6.32 -16.28 3.27
C VAL A 58 -7.56 -16.16 4.17
N SER A 59 -7.69 -15.07 4.94
CA SER A 59 -8.84 -14.82 5.79
C SER A 59 -10.03 -14.35 4.98
N ASP A 60 -11.17 -15.05 5.11
CA ASP A 60 -12.42 -14.56 4.55
C ASP A 60 -12.88 -13.32 5.35
N ILE A 61 -13.18 -12.25 4.63
CA ILE A 61 -13.71 -10.98 5.16
C ILE A 61 -15.01 -11.21 5.94
N ARG A 62 -15.80 -12.25 5.61
CA ARG A 62 -17.05 -12.55 6.32
C ARG A 62 -16.85 -13.29 7.64
N SER A 63 -15.85 -14.15 7.76
CA SER A 63 -15.66 -15.01 8.93
C SER A 63 -14.62 -14.48 9.92
N SER A 64 -13.70 -13.61 9.48
CA SER A 64 -12.58 -13.14 10.30
C SER A 64 -12.78 -11.69 10.75
N LEU A 65 -12.74 -11.44 12.06
CA LEU A 65 -12.78 -10.11 12.64
C LEU A 65 -11.59 -9.24 12.16
N LEU A 66 -10.43 -9.86 11.97
CA LEU A 66 -9.25 -9.21 11.38
C LEU A 66 -9.54 -8.74 9.95
N GLY A 67 -10.10 -9.60 9.10
CA GLY A 67 -10.50 -9.24 7.75
C GLY A 67 -11.49 -8.07 7.69
N ARG A 68 -12.46 -8.03 8.61
CA ARG A 68 -13.43 -6.92 8.74
C ARG A 68 -12.78 -5.61 9.16
N SER A 69 -11.94 -5.64 10.20
CA SER A 69 -11.27 -4.43 10.72
C SER A 69 -10.33 -3.82 9.67
N PHE A 70 -9.56 -4.64 8.96
CA PHE A 70 -8.67 -4.17 7.89
C PHE A 70 -9.42 -3.79 6.60
N SER A 71 -10.66 -4.23 6.42
CA SER A 71 -11.54 -3.83 5.30
C SER A 71 -12.45 -2.64 5.63
N ALA A 72 -12.29 -2.02 6.80
CA ALA A 72 -13.09 -0.89 7.22
C ALA A 72 -12.99 0.27 6.21
N ARG A 73 -14.11 0.96 5.98
CA ARG A 73 -14.19 2.05 4.98
C ARG A 73 -13.20 3.18 5.28
N TRP A 74 -13.01 3.51 6.56
CA TRP A 74 -12.08 4.54 7.01
C TRP A 74 -10.62 4.18 6.70
N LEU A 75 -10.22 2.92 6.92
CA LEU A 75 -8.85 2.48 6.69
C LEU A 75 -8.52 2.45 5.19
N ARG A 76 -9.48 2.03 4.37
CA ARG A 76 -9.36 2.14 2.90
C ARG A 76 -9.32 3.59 2.42
N TYR A 77 -10.08 4.49 3.05
CA TYR A 77 -10.01 5.92 2.76
C TYR A 77 -8.63 6.49 3.10
N MET A 78 -8.09 6.18 4.29
CA MET A 78 -6.74 6.56 4.69
C MET A 78 -5.67 6.03 3.72
N GLY A 79 -5.82 4.78 3.26
CA GLY A 79 -4.93 4.21 2.25
C GLY A 79 -4.98 4.95 0.91
N ARG A 80 -6.17 5.40 0.47
CA ARG A 80 -6.32 6.18 -0.77
C ARG A 80 -5.61 7.53 -0.68
N ILE A 81 -5.83 8.29 0.39
CA ILE A 81 -5.18 9.60 0.55
C ILE A 81 -3.68 9.50 0.86
N SER A 82 -3.17 8.32 1.23
CA SER A 82 -1.78 8.12 1.66
C SER A 82 -0.76 8.50 0.59
N TYR A 83 -1.08 8.29 -0.69
CA TYR A 83 -0.20 8.68 -1.79
C TYR A 83 -0.10 10.20 -1.92
N GLY A 84 -1.23 10.91 -1.91
CA GLY A 84 -1.26 12.37 -1.88
C GLY A 84 -0.53 12.95 -0.67
N ILE A 85 -0.69 12.34 0.51
CA ILE A 85 0.07 12.72 1.72
C ILE A 85 1.57 12.49 1.51
N TYR A 86 1.98 11.34 0.99
CA TYR A 86 3.39 11.04 0.72
C TYR A 86 4.03 12.04 -0.24
N LEU A 87 3.31 12.49 -1.27
CA LEU A 87 3.85 13.47 -2.20
C LEU A 87 3.98 14.86 -1.57
N LEU A 88 2.97 15.27 -0.79
CA LEU A 88 2.85 16.65 -0.31
C LEU A 88 3.46 16.89 1.07
N HIS A 89 3.68 15.85 1.89
CA HIS A 89 4.18 16.05 3.25
C HIS A 89 5.55 16.74 3.29
N TYR A 90 6.45 16.44 2.33
CA TYR A 90 7.80 17.01 2.30
C TYR A 90 7.82 18.51 1.93
N PRO A 91 7.19 18.96 0.83
CA PRO A 91 7.09 20.40 0.56
C PRO A 91 6.33 21.13 1.67
N LEU A 92 5.22 20.55 2.18
CA LEU A 92 4.47 21.14 3.29
C LEU A 92 5.31 21.24 4.56
N PHE A 93 6.17 20.26 4.83
CA PHE A 93 7.12 20.31 5.95
C PHE A 93 8.06 21.50 5.85
N ILE A 94 8.62 21.76 4.67
CA ILE A 94 9.53 22.89 4.45
C ILE A 94 8.80 24.22 4.67
N PHE A 95 7.60 24.37 4.08
CA PHE A 95 6.78 25.57 4.27
C PHE A 95 6.38 25.77 5.73
N TRP A 96 5.95 24.71 6.40
CA TRP A 96 5.52 24.74 7.80
C TRP A 96 6.68 25.05 8.75
N ALA A 97 7.85 24.45 8.54
CA ALA A 97 9.05 24.74 9.30
C ALA A 97 9.49 26.21 9.15
N ARG A 98 9.38 26.77 7.94
CA ARG A 98 9.69 28.19 7.70
C ARG A 98 8.67 29.11 8.38
N PHE A 99 7.38 28.75 8.37
CA PHE A 99 6.32 29.48 9.04
C PHE A 99 6.50 29.50 10.57
N ILE A 100 6.81 28.33 11.17
CA ILE A 100 7.09 28.22 12.61
C ILE A 100 8.28 29.08 13.02
N ASN A 101 9.36 29.06 12.24
CA ASN A 101 10.56 29.84 12.54
C ASN A 101 10.40 31.35 12.32
N SER A 102 9.40 31.78 11.54
CA SER A 102 9.17 33.18 11.21
C SER A 102 8.20 33.88 12.18
N GLY A 103 7.46 33.13 13.00
CA GLY A 103 6.38 33.66 13.84
C GLY A 103 6.76 33.86 15.31
N LYS A 104 6.56 35.09 15.83
CA LYS A 104 6.46 35.39 17.29
C LYS A 104 5.22 34.75 17.96
N LEU A 105 4.42 33.98 17.22
CA LEU A 105 3.11 33.44 17.60
C LEU A 105 3.18 32.07 18.31
N PHE A 106 4.36 31.44 18.38
CA PHE A 106 4.49 30.14 19.03
C PHE A 106 4.80 30.26 20.52
N PRO A 107 4.23 29.37 21.36
CA PRO A 107 4.55 29.34 22.78
C PRO A 107 6.06 29.26 23.00
N SER A 108 6.58 30.05 23.93
CA SER A 108 7.97 29.96 24.39
C SER A 108 8.29 28.60 25.00
N ASN A 109 7.26 27.88 25.48
CA ASN A 109 7.39 26.52 25.98
C ASN A 109 7.75 25.55 24.82
N PRO A 110 8.92 24.87 24.88
CA PRO A 110 9.39 24.01 23.80
C PRO A 110 8.49 22.79 23.57
N VAL A 111 7.83 22.28 24.62
CA VAL A 111 6.94 21.11 24.52
C VAL A 111 5.67 21.47 23.76
N ALA A 112 5.03 22.59 24.14
CA ALA A 112 3.84 23.08 23.47
C ALA A 112 4.13 23.44 22.01
N ARG A 113 5.29 24.05 21.73
CA ARG A 113 5.73 24.35 20.37
C ARG A 113 5.90 23.08 19.53
N ASN A 114 6.55 22.05 20.07
CA ASN A 114 6.76 20.79 19.34
C ASN A 114 5.44 20.05 19.09
N LEU A 115 4.53 20.02 20.06
CA LEU A 115 3.20 19.41 19.89
C LEU A 115 2.39 20.13 18.81
N LEU A 116 2.37 21.46 18.82
CA LEU A 116 1.70 22.25 17.79
C LEU A 116 2.35 22.07 16.42
N ALA A 117 3.68 22.02 16.36
CA ALA A 117 4.41 21.80 15.12
C ALA A 117 4.06 20.44 14.50
N PHE A 118 4.13 19.37 15.30
CA PHE A 118 3.81 18.01 14.85
C PHE A 118 2.33 17.86 14.49
N GLY A 119 1.43 18.30 15.37
CA GLY A 119 -0.01 18.21 15.16
C GLY A 119 -0.45 19.01 13.94
N GLY A 120 0.05 20.24 13.79
CA GLY A 120 -0.19 21.09 12.63
C GLY A 120 0.34 20.48 11.34
N GLN A 121 1.54 19.90 11.36
CA GLN A 121 2.12 19.23 10.21
C GLN A 121 1.27 18.04 9.75
N ILE A 122 0.86 17.18 10.69
CA ILE A 122 0.00 16.02 10.38
C ILE A 122 -1.33 16.49 9.81
N LEU A 123 -1.94 17.50 10.42
CA LEU A 123 -3.22 18.05 9.98
C LEU A 123 -3.12 18.61 8.56
N ILE A 124 -2.13 19.47 8.31
CA ILE A 124 -1.92 20.11 7.00
C ILE A 124 -1.61 19.08 5.93
N ALA A 125 -0.72 18.13 6.21
CA ALA A 125 -0.39 17.06 5.27
C ALA A 125 -1.63 16.20 4.95
N THR A 126 -2.45 15.87 5.95
CA THR A 126 -3.67 15.08 5.77
C THR A 126 -4.73 15.83 4.97
N VAL A 127 -4.95 17.12 5.26
CA VAL A 127 -5.92 17.96 4.54
C VAL A 127 -5.45 18.17 3.10
N ALA A 128 -4.19 18.54 2.89
CA ALA A 128 -3.65 18.74 1.55
C ALA A 128 -3.65 17.44 0.73
N GLY A 129 -3.28 16.31 1.34
CA GLY A 129 -3.36 15.00 0.70
C GLY A 129 -4.80 14.61 0.34
N SER A 130 -5.77 14.91 1.21
CA SER A 130 -7.19 14.69 0.93
C SER A 130 -7.68 15.55 -0.24
N ILE A 131 -7.32 16.84 -0.26
CA ILE A 131 -7.66 17.74 -1.38
C ILE A 131 -7.03 17.24 -2.68
N SER A 132 -5.75 16.86 -2.64
CA SER A 132 -5.03 16.32 -3.81
C SER A 132 -5.70 15.06 -4.36
N TRP A 133 -6.16 14.17 -3.48
CA TRP A 133 -6.89 12.97 -3.88
C TRP A 133 -8.15 13.30 -4.68
N TYR A 134 -9.00 14.20 -4.16
CA TYR A 134 -10.28 14.54 -4.82
C TYR A 134 -10.10 15.36 -6.10
N PHE A 135 -9.10 16.25 -6.16
CA PHE A 135 -8.92 17.16 -7.29
C PHE A 135 -8.03 16.61 -8.42
N PHE A 136 -7.05 15.77 -8.10
CA PHE A 136 -6.08 15.28 -9.08
C PHE A 136 -6.16 13.76 -9.23
N GLU A 137 -6.04 13.03 -8.12
CA GLU A 137 -5.83 11.59 -8.17
C GLU A 137 -7.07 10.83 -8.66
N GLU A 138 -8.25 11.16 -8.13
CA GLU A 138 -9.51 10.53 -8.53
C GLU A 138 -9.88 10.79 -10.01
N PRO A 139 -9.81 12.03 -10.55
CA PRO A 139 -10.03 12.27 -11.97
C PRO A 139 -9.05 11.55 -12.89
N ILE A 140 -7.75 11.52 -12.54
CA ILE A 140 -6.72 10.85 -13.33
C ILE A 140 -6.93 9.33 -13.34
N LEU A 141 -7.31 8.74 -12.19
CA LEU A 141 -7.62 7.31 -12.11
C LEU A 141 -8.84 6.94 -12.95
N ARG A 142 -9.89 7.79 -12.96
CA ARG A 142 -11.06 7.59 -13.84
C ARG A 142 -10.70 7.68 -15.33
N LEU A 143 -9.70 8.48 -15.69
CA LEU A 143 -9.23 8.56 -17.07
C LEU A 143 -8.49 7.29 -17.50
N LYS A 144 -7.79 6.60 -16.57
CA LYS A 144 -7.13 5.33 -16.84
C LYS A 144 -8.11 4.23 -17.28
N GLU A 145 -9.34 4.24 -16.78
CA GLU A 145 -10.38 3.28 -17.20
C GLU A 145 -10.73 3.41 -18.70
N ARG A 146 -10.46 4.58 -19.31
CA ARG A 146 -10.71 4.83 -20.74
C ARG A 146 -9.58 4.35 -21.65
N PHE A 147 -8.40 4.03 -21.10
CA PHE A 147 -7.25 3.53 -21.85
C PHE A 147 -6.94 2.09 -21.39
N PRO A 148 -7.38 1.05 -22.13
CA PRO A 148 -7.09 -0.32 -21.77
C PRO A 148 -5.58 -0.54 -21.67
N SER A 149 -5.07 -0.73 -20.46
CA SER A 149 -3.68 -1.13 -20.25
C SER A 149 -3.44 -2.49 -20.91
N GLY A 150 -2.28 -2.66 -21.56
CA GLY A 150 -1.95 -3.72 -22.52
C GLY A 150 -2.15 -5.18 -22.10
N SER A 151 -2.53 -5.46 -20.85
CA SER A 151 -3.00 -6.80 -20.44
C SER A 151 -4.28 -7.22 -21.16
N ALA A 152 -5.19 -6.28 -21.46
CA ALA A 152 -6.38 -6.56 -22.27
C ALA A 152 -6.02 -6.81 -23.75
N MET A 153 -4.89 -6.25 -24.22
CA MET A 153 -4.37 -6.45 -25.57
C MET A 153 -3.75 -7.84 -25.70
N HIS A 154 -2.93 -8.27 -24.73
CA HIS A 154 -2.36 -9.63 -24.70
C HIS A 154 -3.44 -10.71 -24.68
N SER A 155 -4.48 -10.56 -23.84
CA SER A 155 -5.59 -11.53 -23.82
C SER A 155 -6.39 -11.57 -25.13
N ARG A 156 -6.42 -10.46 -25.88
CA ARG A 156 -7.09 -10.40 -27.19
C ARG A 156 -6.25 -11.05 -28.27
N THR A 157 -4.94 -10.81 -28.26
CA THR A 157 -3.98 -11.43 -29.19
C THR A 157 -3.89 -12.95 -28.97
N GLU A 158 -3.82 -13.43 -27.73
CA GLU A 158 -3.87 -14.88 -27.44
C GLU A 158 -5.22 -15.51 -27.83
N ALA A 159 -6.35 -14.81 -27.58
CA ALA A 159 -7.67 -15.27 -28.01
C ALA A 159 -7.84 -15.26 -29.55
N GLU A 160 -7.12 -14.41 -30.26
CA GLU A 160 -7.15 -14.30 -31.73
C GLU A 160 -6.19 -15.29 -32.40
N GLU A 161 -5.01 -15.51 -31.82
CA GLU A 161 -4.01 -16.50 -32.26
C GLU A 161 -4.47 -17.94 -32.01
N SER A 162 -5.27 -18.18 -30.96
CA SER A 162 -5.86 -19.49 -30.69
C SER A 162 -6.98 -19.92 -31.66
N LYS A 163 -7.37 -19.08 -32.63
CA LYS A 163 -8.35 -19.46 -33.67
C LYS A 163 -7.63 -20.14 -34.85
N PRO A 164 -7.81 -21.47 -35.05
CA PRO A 164 -6.96 -22.25 -35.96
C PRO A 164 -7.24 -22.07 -37.47
N TRP A 165 -8.07 -21.10 -37.89
CA TRP A 165 -8.60 -21.07 -39.28
C TRP A 165 -8.33 -19.79 -40.09
N ASN A 166 -7.69 -18.75 -39.54
CA ASN A 166 -7.56 -17.46 -40.25
C ASN A 166 -6.27 -17.27 -41.08
N ARG A 167 -5.46 -18.31 -41.28
CA ARG A 167 -4.37 -18.28 -42.28
C ARG A 167 -4.90 -18.68 -43.67
N ALA A 168 -5.81 -17.89 -44.22
CA ALA A 168 -6.04 -17.92 -45.66
C ALA A 168 -4.93 -17.10 -46.31
N VAL A 169 -3.92 -17.83 -46.79
CA VAL A 169 -2.79 -17.34 -47.57
C VAL A 169 -3.32 -16.49 -48.73
N VAL A 170 -3.04 -15.20 -48.70
CA VAL A 170 -3.14 -14.34 -49.88
C VAL A 170 -2.06 -14.80 -50.85
N THR A 171 -2.43 -15.64 -51.81
CA THR A 171 -1.68 -15.76 -53.05
C THR A 171 -2.36 -14.86 -54.08
N ASP A 172 -1.93 -13.61 -54.13
CA ASP A 172 -2.07 -12.77 -55.33
C ASP A 172 -0.81 -12.94 -56.18
N SER A 173 -1.00 -13.36 -57.43
CA SER A 173 -0.22 -13.06 -58.64
C SER A 173 -0.72 -14.05 -59.70
N ARG A 174 -1.62 -13.66 -60.61
CA ARG A 174 -1.33 -12.90 -61.84
C ARG A 174 -0.03 -13.37 -62.51
N ALA A 175 -0.17 -14.25 -63.50
CA ALA A 175 0.32 -14.16 -64.88
C ALA A 175 0.40 -15.57 -65.49
#